data_AF-A0A1Z1WSA1-F1
#
_entry.id   AF-A0A1Z1WSA1-F1
#
_cell.length_a   1.000
_cell.length_b   1.000
_cell.length_c   1.000
_cell.angle_alpha   90.00
_cell.angle_beta   90.00
_cell.angle_gamma   90.00
#
_symmetry.space_group_name_H-M   'P 1'
#
loop_
_entity.id
_entity.type
_entity.pdbx_description
1 polymer ?
#
loop_
_entity_poly.entity_id
_entity_poly.type
_entity_poly.pdbx_seq_one_letter_code
_entity_poly.pdbx_strand_id
1 'polypeptide(L)'
;MLIVHAGGDGDYVLVSTWIEGHMSDLAVFVGPAGQPDQLRPGRVGLAPCVWEAALLAHEREAFTRHVLDGGGRVADRVVAWSKDVLSGEVR
;
A
#
# COMPACT_ATOMS: atom_id res chain seq x y z
N MET A 1 3.40 1.20 3.62
CA MET A 1 2.52 1.90 2.67
C MET A 1 1.15 2.09 3.31
N LEU A 2 0.52 3.24 3.09
CA LEU A 2 -0.86 3.54 3.52
C LEU A 2 -1.71 3.80 2.28
N ILE A 3 -2.84 3.10 2.15
CA ILE A 3 -3.84 3.37 1.12
C ILE A 3 -5.12 3.81 1.82
N VAL A 4 -5.68 4.93 1.36
CA VAL A 4 -7.00 5.41 1.78
C VAL A 4 -7.91 5.35 0.56
N HIS A 5 -9.03 4.64 0.70
CA HIS A 5 -9.97 4.39 -0.38
C HIS A 5 -11.36 4.80 0.06
N ALA A 6 -11.91 5.83 -0.61
CA ALA A 6 -13.31 6.20 -0.51
C ALA A 6 -14.13 5.35 -1.48
N GLY A 7 -14.76 4.29 -0.95
CA GLY A 7 -15.62 3.39 -1.71
C GLY A 7 -17.08 3.84 -1.67
N GLY A 8 -17.89 3.29 -2.58
CA GLY A 8 -19.34 3.56 -2.59
C GLY A 8 -20.08 2.89 -1.42
N ASP A 9 -19.52 1.83 -0.86
CA ASP A 9 -20.04 1.02 0.24
C ASP A 9 -19.37 1.30 1.59
N GLY A 10 -18.32 2.13 1.61
CA GLY A 10 -17.62 2.53 2.82
C GLY A 10 -16.24 3.11 2.54
N ASP A 11 -15.58 3.60 3.59
CA ASP A 11 -14.18 4.00 3.54
C ASP A 11 -13.29 2.85 4.02
N TYR A 12 -12.16 2.68 3.34
CA TYR A 12 -11.17 1.65 3.61
C TYR A 12 -9.80 2.26 3.87
N VAL A 13 -9.09 1.72 4.86
CA VAL A 13 -7.69 2.05 5.12
C VAL A 13 -6.89 0.77 5.14
N LEU A 14 -5.90 0.67 4.25
CA LEU A 14 -4.99 -0.47 4.19
C LEU A 14 -3.62 -0.02 4.65
N VAL A 15 -3.07 -0.77 5.62
CA VAL A 15 -1.72 -0.57 6.13
C VAL A 15 -0.90 -1.79 5.73
N SER A 16 0.04 -1.58 4.81
CA SER A 16 1.01 -2.60 4.40
C SER A 16 2.37 -2.27 5.03
N THR A 17 2.92 -3.21 5.79
CA THR A 17 4.25 -3.09 6.41
C THR A 17 5.14 -4.23 5.99
N TRP A 18 6.44 -3.95 5.85
CA TRP A 18 7.45 -4.99 5.66
C TRP A 18 7.83 -5.59 7.01
N ILE A 19 7.62 -6.89 7.16
CA ILE A 19 8.02 -7.68 8.32
C ILE A 19 9.05 -8.73 7.88
N GLU A 20 9.90 -9.16 8.81
CA GLU A 20 10.91 -10.21 8.56
C GLU A 20 11.79 -9.93 7.32
N GLY A 21 12.00 -8.65 7.00
CA GLY A 21 12.82 -8.16 5.90
C GLY A 21 12.20 -8.24 4.51
N HIS A 22 11.35 -9.23 4.22
CA HIS A 22 10.87 -9.50 2.86
C HIS A 22 9.41 -10.01 2.78
N MET A 23 8.71 -10.06 3.90
CA MET A 23 7.28 -10.39 3.92
C MET A 23 6.45 -9.13 4.10
N SER A 24 5.32 -9.05 3.40
CA SER A 24 4.35 -7.98 3.59
C SER A 24 3.27 -8.43 4.58
N ASP A 25 3.08 -7.67 5.66
CA ASP A 25 1.92 -7.78 6.53
C ASP A 25 0.89 -6.72 6.15
N LEU A 26 -0.38 -7.11 6.05
CA LEU A 26 -1.47 -6.27 5.56
C LEU A 26 -2.61 -6.24 6.56
N ALA A 27 -2.90 -5.07 7.10
CA ALA A 27 -4.10 -4.79 7.87
C ALA A 27 -5.09 -3.98 7.04
N VAL A 28 -6.36 -4.40 7.05
CA VAL A 28 -7.47 -3.67 6.42
C VAL A 28 -8.40 -3.15 7.49
N PHE A 29 -8.74 -1.88 7.43
CA PHE A 29 -9.77 -1.24 8.24
C PHE A 29 -10.90 -0.75 7.34
N VAL A 30 -12.13 -0.85 7.81
CA VAL A 30 -13.33 -0.43 7.09
C VAL A 30 -14.29 0.30 8.03
N GLY A 31 -15.03 1.26 7.49
CA GLY A 31 -16.04 2.04 8.21
C GLY A 31 -17.02 2.70 7.24
N PRO A 32 -18.10 3.31 7.75
CA PRO A 32 -19.03 4.06 6.91
C PRO A 32 -18.33 5.22 6.19
N ALA A 33 -18.77 5.50 4.96
CA ALA A 33 -18.22 6.59 4.16
C ALA A 33 -18.31 7.94 4.89
N GLY A 34 -17.21 8.70 4.89
CA GLY A 34 -17.10 10.00 5.52
C GLY A 34 -17.07 9.98 7.06
N GLN A 35 -16.93 8.80 7.68
CA GLN A 35 -16.91 8.63 9.15
C GLN A 35 -15.62 7.92 9.60
N PRO A 36 -14.44 8.58 9.50
CA PRO A 36 -13.14 7.95 9.75
C PRO A 36 -12.94 7.50 11.21
N ASP A 37 -13.65 8.10 12.16
CA ASP A 37 -13.67 7.72 13.58
C ASP A 37 -14.33 6.34 13.84
N GLN A 38 -15.08 5.85 12.85
CA GLN A 38 -15.77 4.57 12.92
C GLN A 38 -15.04 3.44 12.18
N LEU A 39 -13.83 3.67 11.67
CA LEU A 39 -13.00 2.61 11.11
C LEU A 39 -12.75 1.51 12.16
N ARG A 40 -12.93 0.25 11.75
CA ARG A 40 -12.65 -0.95 12.55
C ARG A 40 -11.88 -1.96 11.72
N PRO A 41 -11.13 -2.90 12.33
CA PRO A 41 -10.52 -3.99 11.60
C PRO A 41 -11.54 -4.70 10.71
N GLY A 42 -11.18 -4.94 9.46
CA GLY A 42 -11.98 -5.70 8.53
C GLY A 42 -12.20 -7.13 9.01
N ARG A 43 -13.21 -7.81 8.44
CA ARG A 43 -13.45 -9.22 8.73
C ARG A 43 -12.23 -10.06 8.34
N VAL A 44 -12.02 -11.19 9.03
CA VAL A 44 -10.97 -12.15 8.68
C VAL A 44 -11.14 -12.61 7.23
N GLY A 45 -10.04 -12.61 6.48
CA GLY A 45 -10.00 -12.98 5.06
C GLY A 45 -10.48 -11.89 4.10
N LEU A 46 -10.78 -10.67 4.58
CA LEU A 46 -10.99 -9.53 3.71
C LEU A 46 -9.68 -9.20 2.99
N ALA A 47 -9.71 -9.26 1.66
CA ALA A 47 -8.58 -8.92 0.80
C ALA A 47 -8.78 -7.51 0.20
N PRO A 48 -7.70 -6.88 -0.29
CA PRO A 48 -7.78 -5.66 -1.09
C PRO A 48 -8.73 -5.82 -2.29
N CYS A 49 -9.48 -4.77 -2.61
CA CYS A 49 -10.23 -4.71 -3.86
C CYS A 49 -9.28 -4.55 -5.06
N VAL A 50 -9.82 -4.64 -6.27
CA VAL A 50 -9.02 -4.59 -7.52
C VAL A 50 -8.18 -3.32 -7.65
N TRP A 51 -8.67 -2.18 -7.16
CA TRP A 51 -7.97 -0.90 -7.23
C TRP A 51 -6.81 -0.82 -6.23
N GLU A 52 -7.05 -1.27 -5.00
CA GLU A 52 -6.02 -1.36 -3.97
C GLU A 52 -4.94 -2.38 -4.33
N ALA A 53 -5.34 -3.51 -4.94
CA ALA A 53 -4.41 -4.52 -5.44
C ALA A 53 -3.49 -3.97 -6.55
N ALA A 54 -4.00 -3.12 -7.44
CA ALA A 54 -3.17 -2.45 -8.44
C ALA A 54 -2.11 -1.53 -7.80
N LEU A 55 -2.48 -0.79 -6.75
CA LEU A 55 -1.54 0.04 -5.99
C LEU A 55 -0.46 -0.81 -5.28
N LEU A 56 -0.85 -1.93 -4.67
CA LEU A 56 0.09 -2.85 -4.03
C LEU A 56 1.03 -3.50 -5.06
N ALA A 57 0.52 -3.84 -6.25
CA ALA A 57 1.33 -4.36 -7.34
C ALA A 57 2.37 -3.33 -7.82
N HIS A 58 1.94 -2.08 -8.04
CA HIS A 58 2.82 -0.97 -8.40
C HIS A 58 3.91 -0.74 -7.35
N GLU A 59 3.56 -0.72 -6.07
CA GLU A 59 4.54 -0.55 -4.98
C GLU A 59 5.58 -1.67 -4.97
N ARG A 60 5.15 -2.93 -5.10
CA ARG A 60 6.05 -4.09 -5.14
C ARG A 60 6.98 -4.02 -6.34
N GLU A 61 6.48 -3.64 -7.52
CA GLU A 61 7.29 -3.48 -8.73
C GLU A 61 8.30 -2.34 -8.57
N ALA A 62 7.86 -1.18 -8.07
CA ALA A 62 8.73 -0.04 -7.80
C ALA A 62 9.82 -0.40 -6.78
N PHE A 63 9.47 -1.13 -5.72
CA PHE A 63 10.43 -1.57 -4.71
C PHE A 63 11.49 -2.50 -5.32
N THR A 64 11.05 -3.48 -6.12
CA THR A 64 11.96 -4.39 -6.82
C THR A 64 12.92 -3.61 -7.72
N ARG A 65 12.39 -2.73 -8.59
CA ARG A 65 13.21 -1.95 -9.54
C ARG A 65 14.22 -1.02 -8.84
N HIS A 66 13.75 -0.23 -7.87
CA HIS A 66 14.58 0.85 -7.30
C HIS A 66 15.43 0.37 -6.13
N VAL A 67 14.91 -0.52 -5.27
CA VAL A 67 15.57 -0.91 -4.02
C VAL A 67 16.37 -2.20 -4.17
N LEU A 68 15.78 -3.25 -4.75
CA LEU A 68 16.45 -4.54 -4.88
C LEU A 68 17.45 -4.54 -6.05
N ASP A 69 16.99 -4.11 -7.22
CA ASP A 69 17.80 -4.15 -8.46
C ASP A 69 18.62 -2.87 -8.68
N GLY A 70 18.30 -1.79 -7.95
CA GLY A 70 18.95 -0.50 -8.12
C GLY A 70 20.40 -0.47 -7.63
N GLY A 71 21.26 0.29 -8.31
CA GLY A 71 22.64 0.56 -7.90
C GLY A 71 22.79 1.79 -7.00
N GLY A 72 23.95 1.96 -6.38
CA GLY A 72 24.28 3.13 -5.55
C GLY A 72 23.94 2.95 -4.07
N ARG A 73 23.82 4.07 -3.34
CA ARG A 73 23.57 4.05 -1.90
C ARG A 73 22.12 3.67 -1.62
N VAL A 74 21.89 2.87 -0.58
CA VAL A 74 20.54 2.47 -0.13
C VAL A 74 19.60 3.68 0.04
N ALA A 75 20.10 4.77 0.64
CA ALA A 75 19.29 5.97 0.87
C ALA A 75 18.74 6.56 -0.44
N ASP A 76 19.58 6.66 -1.49
CA ASP A 76 19.18 7.23 -2.77
C ASP A 76 18.13 6.36 -3.48
N ARG A 77 18.29 5.03 -3.35
CA ARG A 77 17.34 4.03 -3.87
C ARG A 77 15.98 4.10 -3.19
N VAL A 78 15.95 4.28 -1.87
CA VAL A 78 14.71 4.45 -1.10
C VAL A 78 14.00 5.76 -1.48
N VAL A 79 14.74 6.84 -1.72
CA VAL A 79 14.17 8.11 -2.21
C VAL A 79 13.54 7.92 -3.59
N ALA A 80 14.22 7.23 -4.51
CA ALA A 80 13.71 6.94 -5.85
C ALA A 80 12.42 6.10 -5.80
N TRP A 81 12.41 5.02 -5.01
CA TRP A 81 11.22 4.21 -4.76
C TRP A 81 10.06 5.04 -4.20
N SER A 82 10.29 5.81 -3.14
CA SER A 82 9.25 6.61 -2.50
C SER A 82 8.63 7.62 -3.47
N LYS A 83 9.43 8.22 -4.35
CA LYS A 83 8.93 9.13 -5.39
C LYS A 83 8.04 8.40 -6.40
N ASP A 84 8.44 7.22 -6.86
CA ASP A 84 7.67 6.41 -7.82
C ASP A 84 6.33 5.95 -7.21
N VAL A 85 6.33 5.52 -5.95
CA VAL A 85 5.09 5.09 -5.28
C VAL A 85 4.11 6.25 -5.06
N LEU A 86 4.61 7.45 -4.73
CA LEU A 86 3.75 8.60 -4.41
C LEU A 86 3.25 9.37 -5.63
N SER A 87 3.97 9.30 -6.76
CA SER A 87 3.69 10.15 -7.93
C SER A 87 3.77 9.44 -9.28
N GLY A 88 4.18 8.16 -9.29
CA GLY A 88 4.22 7.34 -10.50
C GLY A 88 2.83 6.91 -10.95
N GLU A 89 2.71 6.60 -12.24
CA GLU A 89 1.49 6.05 -12.80
C GLU A 89 1.34 4.57 -12.45
N VAL A 90 0.18 4.23 -11.91
CA VAL A 90 -0.24 2.84 -11.68
C VAL A 90 -0.52 2.21 -13.04
N ARG A 91 0.11 1.08 -13.34
CA ARG A 91 -0.03 0.37 -14.61
C ARG A 91 -0.92 -0.86 -14.48
#